data_AF-A0A8S9GUL5-F1
#
_entry.id   AF-A0A8S9GUL5-F1
#
_cell.length_a   1.000
_cell.length_b   1.000
_cell.length_c   1.000
_cell.angle_alpha   90.00
_cell.angle_beta   90.00
_cell.angle_gamma   90.00
#
_symmetry.space_group_name_H-M   'P 1'
#
loop_
_entity.id
_entity.type
_entity.pdbx_description
1 polymer ?
#
loop_
_entity_poly.entity_id
_entity_poly.type
_entity_poly.pdbx_seq_one_letter_code
_entity_poly.pdbx_strand_id
1 'polypeptide(L)'
;MHDETTQFIIVKYTFKAIVYIFVEKTAEDYGDAPFSSVQLIKIIDKKVRNRLSLTEMLRDLGYEEGLRAWFETRPPPEARV
;
A
#
# COMPACT_ATOMS: atom_id res chain seq x y z
N MET A 1 -11.18 -9.98 -18.63
CA MET A 1 -9.86 -10.61 -18.34
C MET A 1 -8.87 -9.51 -17.92
N HIS A 2 -9.17 -8.75 -16.86
CA HIS A 2 -8.35 -7.60 -16.38
C HIS A 2 -8.14 -7.62 -14.84
N ASP A 3 -9.05 -8.21 -14.08
CA ASP A 3 -9.04 -8.23 -12.60
C ASP A 3 -7.81 -8.91 -11.95
N GLU A 4 -7.34 -10.04 -12.49
CA GLU A 4 -6.16 -10.74 -11.94
C GLU A 4 -4.89 -9.87 -11.97
N THR A 5 -4.80 -8.93 -12.92
CA THR A 5 -3.64 -8.04 -13.04
C THR A 5 -3.66 -6.98 -11.94
N THR A 6 -4.84 -6.43 -11.63
CA THR A 6 -5.02 -5.37 -10.63
C THR A 6 -4.73 -5.89 -9.23
N GLN A 7 -5.26 -7.06 -8.87
CA GLN A 7 -4.99 -7.69 -7.57
C GLN A 7 -3.51 -8.03 -7.41
N PHE A 8 -2.88 -8.57 -8.46
CA PHE A 8 -1.44 -8.85 -8.45
C PHE A 8 -0.60 -7.58 -8.26
N ILE A 9 -0.97 -6.49 -8.92
CA ILE A 9 -0.31 -5.18 -8.77
C ILE A 9 -0.43 -4.67 -7.33
N ILE A 10 -1.63 -4.73 -6.76
CA ILE A 10 -1.90 -4.29 -5.38
C ILE A 10 -1.07 -5.10 -4.37
N VAL A 11 -1.07 -6.43 -4.49
CA VAL A 11 -0.29 -7.32 -3.61
C VAL A 11 1.21 -7.03 -3.76
N LYS A 12 1.71 -6.90 -4.99
CA LYS A 12 3.10 -6.59 -5.28
C LYS A 12 3.56 -5.28 -4.65
N TYR A 13 2.75 -4.22 -4.74
CA TYR A 13 3.10 -2.93 -4.15
C TYR A 13 2.96 -2.90 -2.64
N THR A 14 1.98 -3.61 -2.09
CA THR A 14 1.83 -3.78 -0.65
C THR A 14 3.04 -4.51 -0.06
N PHE A 15 3.43 -5.64 -0.66
CA PHE A 15 4.60 -6.40 -0.24
C PHE A 15 5.89 -5.56 -0.33
N LYS A 16 6.08 -4.81 -1.42
CA LYS A 16 7.21 -3.88 -1.55
C LYS A 16 7.22 -2.81 -0.47
N ALA A 17 6.06 -2.25 -0.10
CA ALA A 17 5.97 -1.25 0.96
C ALA A 17 6.36 -1.85 2.32
N ILE A 18 5.91 -3.06 2.63
CA ILE A 18 6.26 -3.78 3.86
C ILE A 18 7.76 -4.05 3.93
N VAL A 19 8.34 -4.63 2.88
CA VAL A 19 9.79 -4.92 2.81
C VAL A 19 10.61 -3.64 2.96
N TYR A 20 10.20 -2.57 2.29
CA TYR A 20 10.88 -1.28 2.38
C TYR A 20 10.90 -0.74 3.82
N ILE A 21 9.73 -0.75 4.50
CA ILE A 21 9.63 -0.31 5.90
C ILE A 21 10.50 -1.20 6.80
N PHE A 22 10.45 -2.50 6.61
CA PHE A 22 11.23 -3.45 7.40
C PHE A 22 12.74 -3.20 7.27
N VAL A 23 13.24 -3.03 6.04
CA VAL A 23 14.66 -2.75 5.78
C VAL A 23 15.08 -1.39 6.33
N GLU A 24 14.30 -0.33 6.10
CA GLU A 24 14.58 1.00 6.66
C GLU A 24 14.67 0.99 8.18
N LYS A 25 13.71 0.32 8.85
CA LYS A 25 13.73 0.20 10.31
C LYS A 25 14.90 -0.63 10.80
N THR A 26 15.23 -1.74 10.14
CA THR A 26 16.40 -2.56 10.53
C THR A 26 17.71 -1.80 10.37
N ALA A 27 17.78 -0.80 9.48
CA ALA A 27 18.94 0.08 9.30
C ALA A 27 18.98 1.26 10.29
N GLU A 28 17.85 1.64 10.87
CA GLU A 28 17.68 2.82 11.75
C GLU A 28 17.55 2.43 13.25
N ASP A 29 17.14 1.19 13.56
CA ASP A 29 16.82 0.66 14.89
C ASP A 29 18.06 0.38 15.78
N TYR A 30 18.83 1.43 16.05
CA TYR A 30 19.68 1.53 17.24
C TYR A 30 19.02 2.43 18.29
N GLY A 31 17.74 2.16 18.62
CA GLY A 31 17.08 2.73 19.82
C GLY A 31 15.75 3.46 19.59
N ASP A 32 15.19 3.45 18.38
CA ASP A 32 13.91 4.12 18.11
C ASP A 32 12.70 3.23 18.44
N ALA A 33 11.59 3.86 18.86
CA ALA A 33 10.40 3.11 19.24
C ALA A 33 9.69 2.51 17.99
N PRO A 34 9.20 1.26 18.06
CA PRO A 34 8.53 0.63 16.92
C PRO A 34 7.28 1.43 16.54
N PHE A 35 7.02 1.55 15.24
CA PHE A 35 5.78 2.15 14.76
C PHE A 35 4.57 1.37 15.28
N SER A 36 3.58 2.10 15.78
CA SER A 36 2.26 1.52 16.06
C SER A 36 1.65 0.93 14.79
N SER A 37 0.77 -0.06 14.96
CA SER A 37 -0.01 -0.65 13.87
C SER A 37 -0.72 0.42 13.03
N VAL A 38 -1.26 1.47 13.68
CA VAL A 38 -1.92 2.60 13.01
C VAL A 38 -0.95 3.40 12.14
N GLN A 39 0.28 3.63 12.60
CA GLN A 39 1.30 4.31 11.79
C GLN A 39 1.70 3.46 10.59
N LEU A 40 1.93 2.15 10.78
CA LEU A 40 2.25 1.23 9.69
C LEU A 40 1.15 1.18 8.63
N ILE A 41 -0.12 1.10 9.05
CA ILE A 41 -1.27 1.12 8.13
C ILE A 41 -1.25 2.41 7.30
N LYS A 42 -1.07 3.58 7.93
CA LYS A 42 -1.01 4.87 7.21
C LYS A 42 0.16 4.94 6.23
N ILE A 43 1.33 4.44 6.61
CA ILE A 43 2.53 4.46 5.76
C ILE A 43 2.34 3.55 4.54
N ILE A 44 1.87 2.31 4.76
CA ILE A 44 1.59 1.35 3.69
C ILE A 44 0.53 1.91 2.76
N ASP A 45 -0.55 2.47 3.32
CA ASP A 45 -1.63 3.07 2.55
C ASP A 45 -1.18 4.23 1.66
N LYS A 46 -0.34 5.11 2.19
CA LYS A 46 0.28 6.20 1.41
C LYS A 46 1.20 5.65 0.32
N LYS A 47 2.05 4.67 0.63
CA LYS A 47 3.02 4.11 -0.34
C LYS A 47 2.32 3.40 -1.50
N VAL A 48 1.28 2.60 -1.23
CA VAL A 48 0.55 1.88 -2.27
C VAL A 48 -0.23 2.85 -3.15
N ARG A 49 -0.97 3.81 -2.57
CA ARG A 49 -1.68 4.83 -3.36
C ARG A 49 -0.74 5.65 -4.22
N ASN A 50 0.38 6.12 -3.67
CA ASN A 50 1.39 6.84 -4.45
C ASN A 50 1.93 6.00 -5.62
N ARG A 51 2.12 4.70 -5.43
CA ARG A 51 2.63 3.82 -6.48
C ARG A 51 1.60 3.53 -7.56
N LEU A 52 0.33 3.34 -7.18
CA LEU A 52 -0.79 3.23 -8.13
C LEU A 52 -0.90 4.51 -8.95
N SER A 53 -0.94 5.68 -8.30
CA SER A 53 -0.96 6.99 -8.97
C SER A 53 0.21 7.20 -9.95
N LEU A 54 1.42 6.78 -9.60
CA LEU A 54 2.60 6.94 -10.47
C LEU A 54 2.67 5.92 -11.61
N THR A 55 2.18 4.70 -11.40
CA THR A 55 2.31 3.63 -12.40
C THR A 55 1.17 3.69 -13.43
N GLU A 56 -0.02 4.11 -13.02
CA GLU A 56 -1.18 4.26 -13.92
C GLU A 56 -1.14 5.56 -14.72
N MET A 57 -0.37 6.58 -14.29
CA MET A 57 -0.01 7.71 -15.16
C MET A 57 0.86 7.26 -16.37
N LEU A 58 1.45 6.06 -16.31
CA LEU A 58 2.34 5.49 -17.33
C LEU A 58 1.74 4.31 -18.12
N ARG A 59 0.57 3.77 -17.73
CA ARG A 59 -0.12 2.71 -18.44
C ARG A 59 -1.62 2.98 -18.42
N ASP A 60 -2.22 2.96 -19.61
CA ASP A 60 -3.64 3.05 -19.99
C ASP A 60 -4.69 2.25 -19.17
N LEU A 61 -4.29 1.56 -18.09
CA LEU A 61 -5.19 0.88 -17.16
C LEU A 61 -5.70 1.92 -16.14
N GLY A 62 -7.02 2.11 -16.12
CA GLY A 62 -7.67 3.23 -15.46
C GLY A 62 -7.29 3.39 -13.99
N TYR A 63 -6.64 4.51 -13.68
CA TYR A 63 -6.32 5.00 -12.33
C TYR A 63 -7.40 4.75 -11.27
N GLU A 64 -8.67 4.96 -11.68
CA GLU A 64 -9.81 4.78 -10.80
C GLU A 64 -10.05 3.32 -10.39
N GLU A 65 -9.73 2.36 -11.25
CA GLU A 65 -9.97 0.93 -11.00
C GLU A 65 -8.96 0.40 -9.98
N GLY A 66 -7.67 0.71 -10.12
CA GLY A 66 -6.64 0.34 -9.16
C GLY A 66 -6.87 0.96 -7.78
N LEU A 67 -7.26 2.23 -7.72
CA LEU A 67 -7.61 2.88 -6.46
C LEU A 67 -8.91 2.36 -5.85
N ARG A 68 -9.93 2.10 -6.67
CA ARG A 68 -11.20 1.54 -6.19
C ARG A 68 -10.97 0.16 -5.57
N ALA A 69 -10.28 -0.73 -6.28
CA ALA A 69 -9.90 -2.04 -5.76
C ALA A 69 -9.07 -1.92 -4.47
N TRP A 70 -8.16 -0.93 -4.37
CA TRP A 70 -7.41 -0.68 -3.14
C TRP A 70 -8.31 -0.27 -1.98
N PHE A 71 -9.26 0.65 -2.19
CA PHE A 71 -10.17 1.10 -1.13
C PHE A 71 -11.14 0.01 -0.69
N GLU A 72 -11.56 -0.88 -1.60
CA GLU A 72 -12.37 -2.05 -1.28
C GLU A 72 -11.66 -3.04 -0.34
N THR A 73 -10.32 -3.05 -0.31
CA THR A 73 -9.56 -3.86 0.66
C THR A 73 -9.63 -3.34 2.10
N ARG A 74 -10.21 -2.15 2.34
CA ARG A 74 -10.24 -1.54 3.66
C ARG A 74 -11.56 -1.84 4.37
N PRO A 75 -11.51 -2.18 5.67
CA PRO A 75 -12.72 -2.28 6.45
C PRO A 75 -13.43 -0.91 6.47
N PRO A 76 -14.78 -0.93 6.49
CA PRO A 76 -15.58 0.29 6.55
C PRO A 76 -15.16 1.14 7.76
N PRO A 77 -15.32 2.47 7.69
CA PRO A 77 -14.84 3.39 8.73
C PRO A 77 -15.31 3.01 10.14
N GLU A 78 -16.51 2.44 10.27
CA GLU A 78 -17.08 1.96 11.55
C GLU A 78 -16.39 0.73 12.16
N ALA A 79 -15.56 -0.01 11.41
CA ALA A 79 -14.87 -1.21 11.88
C ALA A 79 -13.39 -0.97 12.26
N ARG A 80 -12.94 0.29 12.29
CA ARG A 80 -11.55 0.68 12.60
C ARG A 80 -11.41 0.94 14.10
N VAL A 81 -11.22 -0.13 14.87
CA VAL A 81 -10.93 -0.10 16.31
C VAL A 81 -9.46 0.22 16.55
#